data_AF-A0A3D3ZVE5-F1
#
_entry.id   AF-A0A3D3ZVE5-F1
#
_cell.length_a   1.000
_cell.length_b   1.000
_cell.length_c   1.000
_cell.angle_alpha   90.00
_cell.angle_beta   90.00
_cell.angle_gamma   90.00
#
_symmetry.space_group_name_H-M   'P 1'
#
loop_
_entity.id
_entity.type
_entity.pdbx_description
1 polymer ?
#
loop_
_entity_poly.entity_id
_entity_poly.type
_entity_poly.pdbx_seq_one_letter_code
_entity_poly.pdbx_strand_id
1 'polypeptide(L)' 'HYCVANMPGAVARTSTIALGNATMPFMLALADKGWRQACTDDAHLLNGLNVHAGQLTYFAVGKALGMDVLSPQLALKA' A
#
# COMPACT_ATOMS: atom_id res chain seq x y z
N HIS A 1 -13.36 6.65 28.04
CA HIS A 1 -12.84 6.51 26.67
C HIS A 1 -11.65 5.54 26.71
N TYR A 2 -11.69 4.40 26.02
CA TYR A 2 -10.55 3.48 25.87
C TYR A 2 -10.11 3.51 24.40
N CYS A 3 -8.94 4.09 24.13
CA CYS A 3 -8.52 4.47 22.77
C CYS A 3 -7.04 4.14 22.51
N VAL A 4 -6.62 2.93 22.84
CA VAL A 4 -5.26 2.46 22.58
C VAL A 4 -5.10 2.20 21.07
N ALA A 5 -4.18 2.91 20.42
CA ALA A 5 -3.82 2.64 19.03
C ALA A 5 -3.04 1.33 18.92
N ASN A 6 -3.12 0.66 17.77
CA ASN A 6 -2.40 -0.58 17.51
C ASN A 6 -2.66 -1.69 18.55
N MET A 7 -3.93 -1.90 18.93
CA MET A 7 -4.33 -3.04 19.78
C MET A 7 -3.83 -4.42 19.31
N PRO A 8 -3.72 -4.71 17.99
CA PRO A 8 -3.06 -5.94 17.52
C PRO A 8 -1.64 -6.13 18.09
N GLY A 9 -0.93 -5.06 18.43
CA GLY A 9 0.38 -5.10 19.07
C GLY A 9 0.39 -5.83 20.43
N ALA A 10 -0.73 -5.86 21.16
CA ALA A 10 -0.84 -6.60 22.42
C ALA A 10 -0.83 -8.13 22.22
N VAL A 11 -1.10 -8.61 21.00
CA VAL A 11 -1.13 -10.04 20.62
C VAL A 11 -0.22 -10.30 19.42
N ALA A 12 1.01 -9.78 19.51
CA ALA A 12 1.98 -9.71 18.40
C ALA A 12 2.18 -11.03 17.64
N ARG A 13 2.26 -12.20 18.31
CA ARG A 13 2.43 -13.50 17.63
C ARG A 13 1.26 -13.79 16.69
N THR A 14 0.03 -13.63 17.17
CA THR A 14 -1.18 -13.87 16.38
C THR A 14 -1.30 -12.85 15.25
N SER A 15 -1.09 -11.57 15.55
CA SER A 15 -1.20 -10.50 14.54
C SER A 15 -0.13 -10.59 13.46
N THR A 16 1.09 -11.02 13.79
CA THR A 16 2.16 -11.23 12.80
C THR A 16 1.78 -12.33 11.82
N ILE A 17 1.29 -13.47 12.32
CA ILE A 17 0.87 -14.59 11.45
C ILE A 17 -0.30 -14.15 10.57
N ALA A 18 -1.30 -13.46 11.14
CA ALA A 18 -2.45 -12.99 10.38
C ALA A 18 -2.06 -11.99 9.28
N LEU A 19 -1.27 -10.97 9.61
CA LEU A 19 -0.81 -9.97 8.64
C LEU A 19 0.12 -10.59 7.58
N GLY A 20 1.03 -11.47 8.00
CA GLY A 20 1.94 -12.17 7.09
C GLY A 20 1.18 -13.01 6.07
N ASN A 21 0.21 -13.81 6.51
CA ASN A 21 -0.60 -14.62 5.60
C ASN A 21 -1.38 -13.78 4.58
N ALA A 22 -1.91 -12.62 5.00
CA ALA A 22 -2.64 -11.72 4.11
C ALA A 22 -1.73 -10.98 3.11
N THR A 23 -0.49 -10.67 3.50
CA THR A 23 0.44 -9.87 2.67
C THR A 23 1.40 -10.72 1.82
N MET A 24 1.60 -12.00 2.16
CA MET A 24 2.55 -12.89 1.49
C MET A 24 2.38 -12.95 -0.04
N PRO A 25 1.16 -13.09 -0.61
CA PRO A 25 1.01 -13.17 -2.06
C PRO A 25 1.49 -11.90 -2.78
N PHE A 26 1.22 -10.72 -2.22
CA PHE A 26 1.66 -9.44 -2.78
C PHE A 26 3.17 -9.25 -2.64
N MET A 27 3.75 -9.70 -1.52
CA MET A 27 5.19 -9.64 -1.28
C MET A 27 5.96 -10.45 -2.33
N LEU A 28 5.51 -11.68 -2.62
CA LEU A 28 6.11 -12.53 -3.65
C LEU A 28 5.97 -11.91 -5.03
N ALA A 29 4.78 -11.41 -5.39
CA ALA A 29 4.57 -10.73 -6.67
C ALA A 29 5.49 -9.51 -6.87
N LEU A 30 5.69 -8.71 -5.82
CA LEU A 30 6.62 -7.58 -5.84
C LEU A 30 8.08 -8.04 -6.00
N ALA A 31 8.48 -9.09 -5.30
CA ALA A 31 9.84 -9.62 -5.35
C ALA A 31 10.18 -10.22 -6.72
N ASP A 32 9.25 -10.98 -7.30
CA ASP A 32 9.48 -11.71 -8.56
C ASP A 32 9.40 -10.79 -9.79
N LYS A 33 8.48 -9.81 -9.78
CA LYS A 33 8.14 -9.01 -10.97
C LYS A 33 8.58 -7.56 -10.89
N GLY A 34 8.97 -7.10 -9.68
CA GLY A 34 9.11 -5.68 -9.39
C GLY A 34 7.75 -4.95 -9.30
N TRP A 35 7.78 -3.75 -8.72
CA TRP A 35 6.56 -3.00 -8.40
C TRP A 35 5.70 -2.65 -9.62
N ARG A 36 6.32 -2.26 -10.74
CA ARG A 36 5.57 -1.77 -11.91
C ARG A 36 4.73 -2.87 -12.54
N GLN A 37 5.33 -4.03 -12.78
CA GLN A 37 4.60 -5.16 -13.35
C GLN A 37 3.61 -5.74 -12.34
N ALA A 38 4.01 -5.91 -11.07
CA ALA A 38 3.10 -6.41 -10.04
C ALA A 38 1.84 -5.54 -9.87
N CYS A 39 1.99 -4.21 -9.86
CA CYS A 39 0.85 -3.29 -9.80
C CYS A 39 0.07 -3.20 -11.11
N THR A 40 0.69 -3.48 -12.26
CA THR A 40 -0.04 -3.57 -13.54
C THR A 40 -0.92 -4.82 -13.59
N ASP A 41 -0.43 -5.94 -13.04
CA ASP A 41 -1.14 -7.22 -13.01
C ASP A 41 -2.26 -7.25 -11.97
N ASP A 42 -2.14 -6.47 -10.89
CA ASP A 42 -3.08 -6.46 -9.76
C ASP A 42 -3.55 -5.04 -9.41
N ALA A 43 -4.81 -4.76 -9.74
CA ALA A 43 -5.44 -3.47 -9.44
C ALA A 43 -5.58 -3.21 -7.93
N HIS A 44 -5.71 -4.23 -7.09
CA HIS A 44 -5.76 -4.06 -5.63
C HIS A 44 -4.40 -3.64 -5.09
N LEU A 45 -3.31 -4.20 -5.63
CA LEU A 45 -1.97 -3.78 -5.28
C LEU A 45 -1.68 -2.34 -5.77
N LEU A 46 -2.12 -1.98 -6.97
CA LEU A 46 -2.01 -0.61 -7.50
C LEU A 46 -2.73 0.41 -6.62
N ASN A 47 -3.91 0.07 -6.09
CA ASN A 47 -4.65 0.94 -5.17
C ASN A 47 -3.89 1.23 -3.87
N GLY A 48 -2.90 0.40 -3.52
CA GLY A 48 -2.00 0.62 -2.39
C GLY A 48 -0.84 1.59 -2.67
N LEU A 49 -0.59 1.96 -3.93
CA LEU A 49 0.48 2.89 -4.29
C LEU A 49 0.15 4.30 -3.81
N ASN A 50 0.90 4.79 -2.83
CA ASN A 50 0.70 6.13 -2.26
C ASN A 50 1.68 7.16 -2.79
N VAL A 51 2.95 6.81 -3.02
CA VAL A 51 3.98 7.75 -3.46
C VAL A 51 4.94 7.05 -4.42
N HIS A 52 5.33 7.75 -5.48
CA HIS A 52 6.42 7.32 -6.37
C HIS A 52 7.15 8.53 -6.95
N ALA A 53 8.49 8.50 -6.99
CA ALA A 53 9.33 9.55 -7.60
C ALA A 53 8.98 10.98 -7.14
N GLY A 54 8.66 11.16 -5.85
CA GLY A 54 8.26 12.45 -5.28
C GLY A 54 6.81 12.88 -5.58
N GLN A 55 6.04 12.08 -6.31
CA GLN A 55 4.64 12.32 -6.63
C GLN A 55 3.73 11.52 -5.69
N LEU A 56 2.71 12.19 -5.16
CA LEU A 56 1.63 11.55 -4.41
C LEU A 56 0.64 10.93 -5.40
N THR A 57 0.25 9.67 -5.20
CA THR A 57 -0.66 8.94 -6.11
C THR A 57 -2.01 8.58 -5.51
N TYR A 58 -2.20 8.83 -4.22
CA TYR A 58 -3.43 8.49 -3.51
C TYR A 58 -4.29 9.72 -3.22
N PHE A 59 -5.46 9.79 -3.87
CA PHE A 59 -6.33 10.97 -3.87
C PHE A 59 -6.79 11.40 -2.47
N ALA A 60 -7.16 10.46 -1.60
CA ALA A 60 -7.70 10.80 -0.29
C ALA A 60 -6.67 11.51 0.61
N VAL A 61 -5.38 11.14 0.51
CA VAL A 61 -4.29 11.82 1.22
C VAL A 61 -4.06 13.21 0.64
N GLY A 62 -4.06 13.36 -0.68
CA GLY A 62 -3.89 14.66 -1.32
C GLY A 62 -5.01 15.63 -0.95
N LYS A 63 -6.26 15.16 -0.93
CA LYS A 63 -7.41 15.94 -0.46
C LYS A 63 -7.28 16.33 1.01
N ALA A 64 -6.83 15.42 1.88
CA ALA A 64 -6.70 15.68 3.31
C ALA A 64 -5.57 16.69 3.64
N LEU A 65 -4.50 16.71 2.84
CA LEU A 65 -3.31 17.52 3.08
C LEU A 65 -3.18 18.74 2.15
N GLY A 66 -4.10 18.91 1.19
CA GLY A 66 -4.04 20.02 0.22
C GLY A 66 -2.90 19.89 -0.78
N MET A 67 -2.55 18.67 -1.19
CA MET A 67 -1.42 18.37 -2.08
C MET A 67 -1.91 17.89 -3.45
N ASP A 68 -1.13 18.20 -4.48
CA ASP A 68 -1.36 17.68 -5.83
C ASP A 68 -1.16 16.16 -5.90
N VAL A 69 -1.94 15.49 -6.75
CA VAL A 69 -1.95 14.04 -6.89
C VAL A 69 -1.83 13.65 -8.35
N LEU A 70 -0.93 12.72 -8.64
CA LEU A 70 -0.80 12.05 -9.94
C LEU A 70 -1.65 10.77 -9.94
N SER A 71 -2.34 10.47 -11.04
CA SER A 71 -3.02 9.17 -11.16
C SER A 71 -1.99 8.02 -11.07
N PRO A 72 -2.26 6.96 -10.27
CA PRO A 72 -1.34 5.83 -10.14
C PRO A 72 -1.13 5.10 -11.48
N GLN A 73 -2.10 5.13 -12.40
CA GLN A 73 -1.95 4.60 -13.76
C GLN A 73 -0.94 5.39 -14.61
N LEU A 74 -0.81 6.71 -14.37
CA LEU A 74 0.21 7.52 -15.04
C LEU A 74 1.60 7.22 -14.44
N ALA A 75 1.69 6.99 -13.13
CA ALA A 75 2.94 6.59 -12.48
C ALA A 75 3.49 5.25 -13.02
N LEU A 76 2.63 4.33 -13.45
CA LEU A 76 3.04 3.08 -14.11
C LEU A 76 3.63 3.26 -15.51
N LYS A 77 3.49 4.44 -16.13
CA LYS A 77 3.97 4.72 -17.50
C LYS A 77 5.20 5.65 -17.54
N ALA A 78 5.43 6.41 -16.47
CA ALA A 78 6.59 7.29 -16.31
C ALA A 78 7.87 6.50 -16.01
#